data_AF-A0A7C5H170-F1
#
_entry.id   AF-A0A7C5H170-F1
#
_cell.length_a   1.000
_cell.length_b   1.000
_cell.length_c   1.000
_cell.angle_alpha   90.00
_cell.angle_beta   90.00
_cell.angle_gamma   90.00
#
_symmetry.space_group_name_H-M   'P 1'
#
loop_
_entity.id
_entity.type
_entity.pdbx_description
1 polymer ?
#
loop_
_entity_poly.entity_id
_entity_poly.type
_entity_poly.pdbx_seq_one_letter_code
_entity_poly.pdbx_strand_id
1 'polypeptide(L)'
;MRKLGWYVVLIGLGIWCVFAAPLPSRLPGDQLLFCYFSNEVEMVADLTKEKISQLLENPDSSKKLRQQLIEMLGLPLDLERTPLHACVTGTNFCKGVLVEKVHFQPIPRVYYTANLYLPLEQQGRLPAILYLCGHWSFVSNGISYGNKVRYQRDGITFAKNGYACLVLDTVQWGEIPTDHRGTSRQAAWWWNSIGFSPAGIETWAAIRALDYLCTRSEINTNCIGVTGHSGGGAYAWMLAAVDDRVKAVAP
;
A
#
# COMPACT_ATOMS: atom_id res chain seq x y z
N MET A 1 2.25 -29.26 28.37
CA MET A 1 1.86 -29.02 26.97
C MET A 1 0.48 -28.39 26.94
N ARG A 2 0.39 -27.05 26.87
CA ARG A 2 -0.87 -26.30 26.73
C ARG A 2 -0.86 -25.66 25.34
N LYS A 3 -1.89 -25.96 24.52
CA LYS A 3 -2.05 -25.45 23.16
C LYS A 3 -2.36 -23.95 23.22
N LEU A 4 -1.59 -23.16 22.47
CA LEU A 4 -1.78 -21.73 22.28
C LEU A 4 -2.87 -21.52 21.22
N GLY A 5 -4.02 -20.99 21.62
CA GLY A 5 -5.07 -20.54 20.70
C GLY A 5 -4.76 -19.15 20.16
N TRP A 6 -4.92 -18.96 18.86
CA TRP A 6 -4.74 -17.67 18.19
C TRP A 6 -5.91 -16.73 18.57
N TYR A 7 -5.60 -15.56 19.13
CA TYR A 7 -6.58 -14.49 19.33
C TYR A 7 -6.43 -13.47 18.20
N VAL A 8 -7.49 -13.32 17.40
CA VAL A 8 -7.69 -12.16 16.52
C VAL A 8 -8.28 -11.05 17.38
N VAL A 9 -7.53 -9.96 17.58
CA VAL A 9 -8.02 -8.76 18.26
C VAL A 9 -8.41 -7.73 17.20
N LEU A 10 -9.71 -7.56 16.99
CA LEU A 10 -10.29 -6.43 16.25
C LEU A 10 -10.49 -5.28 17.25
N ILE A 11 -9.68 -4.23 17.15
CA ILE A 11 -9.87 -3.00 17.95
C ILE A 11 -10.83 -2.08 17.19
N GLY A 12 -12.06 -1.99 17.69
CA GLY A 12 -13.09 -1.07 17.20
C GLY A 12 -12.77 0.39 17.51
N LEU A 13 -12.99 1.25 16.52
CA LEU A 13 -12.86 2.72 16.60
C LEU A 13 -13.87 3.32 17.60
N GLY A 14 -13.40 4.29 18.37
CA GLY A 14 -14.14 4.99 19.42
C GLY A 14 -15.41 5.69 18.93
N ILE A 15 -16.45 5.53 19.72
CA ILE A 15 -17.80 6.10 19.54
C ILE A 15 -17.73 7.62 19.76
N TRP A 16 -17.89 8.39 18.68
CA TRP A 16 -18.44 9.75 18.80
C TRP A 16 -19.96 9.61 18.85
N CYS A 17 -20.55 9.86 20.02
CA CYS A 17 -22.00 9.97 20.17
C CYS A 17 -22.49 11.23 19.43
N VAL A 18 -22.75 11.09 18.14
CA VAL A 18 -23.78 11.90 17.48
C VAL A 18 -25.10 11.38 18.05
N PHE A 19 -25.90 12.25 18.67
CA PHE A 19 -27.31 11.95 18.95
C PHE A 19 -27.99 11.66 17.62
N ALA A 20 -28.00 10.39 17.21
CA ALA A 20 -28.83 9.94 16.11
C ALA A 20 -30.26 10.18 16.56
N ALA A 21 -30.98 11.04 15.83
CA ALA A 21 -32.44 11.05 15.91
C ALA A 21 -32.92 9.59 15.84
N PRO A 22 -33.94 9.19 16.62
CA PRO A 22 -34.47 7.83 16.52
C PRO A 22 -34.72 7.53 15.05
N LEU A 23 -34.07 6.49 14.53
CA LEU A 23 -34.28 6.06 13.16
C LEU A 23 -35.80 5.93 12.98
N PRO A 24 -36.40 6.56 11.95
CA PRO A 24 -37.83 6.42 11.72
C PRO A 24 -38.18 4.94 11.74
N SER A 25 -39.31 4.58 12.37
CA SER A 25 -39.77 3.20 12.44
C SER A 25 -39.69 2.60 11.04
N ARG A 26 -38.81 1.61 10.84
CA ARG A 26 -38.54 1.02 9.52
C ARG A 26 -39.88 0.70 8.88
N LEU A 27 -40.15 1.34 7.74
CA LEU A 27 -41.35 1.05 6.99
C LEU A 27 -41.28 -0.42 6.54
N PRO A 28 -42.42 -1.09 6.29
CA PRO A 28 -42.41 -2.45 5.76
C PRO A 28 -41.53 -2.59 4.50
N GLY A 29 -41.45 -1.54 3.67
CA GLY A 29 -40.53 -1.47 2.52
C GLY A 29 -39.05 -1.49 2.89
N ASP A 30 -38.65 -0.83 3.99
CA ASP A 30 -37.26 -0.82 4.47
C ASP A 30 -36.83 -2.20 4.97
N GLN A 31 -37.74 -2.94 5.61
CA GLN A 31 -37.50 -4.32 6.03
C GLN A 31 -37.35 -5.26 4.83
N LEU A 32 -38.21 -5.11 3.81
CA LEU A 32 -38.11 -5.90 2.58
C LEU A 32 -36.79 -5.64 1.85
N LEU A 33 -36.38 -4.38 1.70
CA LEU A 33 -35.09 -4.01 1.10
C LEU A 33 -33.91 -4.54 1.91
N PHE A 34 -33.96 -4.42 3.25
CA PHE A 34 -32.93 -4.97 4.12
C PHE A 34 -32.79 -6.49 3.95
N CYS A 35 -33.89 -7.25 4.01
CA CYS A 35 -33.87 -8.69 3.81
C CYS A 35 -33.36 -9.06 2.40
N TYR A 36 -33.80 -8.34 1.37
CA TYR A 36 -33.33 -8.55 0.01
C TYR A 36 -31.81 -8.35 -0.10
N PHE A 37 -31.28 -7.21 0.34
CA PHE A 37 -29.83 -6.96 0.29
C PHE A 37 -29.03 -7.91 1.19
N SER A 38 -29.55 -8.30 2.35
CA SER A 38 -28.92 -9.32 3.18
C SER A 38 -28.80 -10.66 2.45
N ASN A 39 -29.87 -11.10 1.78
CA ASN A 39 -29.86 -12.35 1.00
C ASN A 39 -28.91 -12.26 -0.20
N GLU A 40 -28.90 -11.14 -0.94
CA GLU A 40 -27.97 -10.94 -2.06
C GLU A 40 -26.51 -10.93 -1.59
N VAL A 41 -26.21 -10.29 -0.46
CA VAL A 41 -24.86 -10.29 0.14
C VAL A 41 -24.46 -11.70 0.57
N GLU A 42 -25.36 -12.45 1.20
CA GLU A 42 -25.10 -13.83 1.61
C GLU A 42 -24.83 -14.74 0.41
N MET A 43 -25.65 -14.64 -0.64
CA MET A 43 -25.44 -15.37 -1.89
C MET A 43 -24.09 -15.05 -2.54
N VAL A 44 -23.73 -13.76 -2.67
CA VAL A 44 -22.43 -13.36 -3.23
C VAL A 44 -21.27 -13.82 -2.34
N ALA A 45 -21.44 -13.78 -1.01
CA ALA A 45 -20.42 -14.21 -0.06
C ALA A 45 -20.18 -15.73 -0.14
N ASP A 46 -21.24 -16.54 -0.24
CA ASP A 46 -21.14 -17.99 -0.35
C ASP A 46 -20.48 -18.41 -1.67
N LEU A 47 -20.90 -17.81 -2.79
CA LEU A 47 -20.25 -18.01 -4.09
C LEU A 47 -18.76 -17.64 -4.05
N THR A 48 -18.41 -16.58 -3.31
CA THR A 48 -17.02 -16.15 -3.13
C THR A 48 -16.24 -17.16 -2.28
N LYS A 49 -16.84 -17.67 -1.20
CA LYS A 49 -16.22 -18.63 -0.29
C LYS A 49 -15.92 -19.95 -0.98
N GLU A 50 -16.89 -20.52 -1.69
CA GLU A 50 -16.69 -21.76 -2.46
C GLU A 50 -15.56 -21.60 -3.48
N LYS A 51 -15.56 -20.50 -4.22
CA LYS A 51 -14.53 -20.20 -5.20
C LYS A 51 -13.15 -20.05 -4.55
N ILE A 52 -13.05 -19.37 -3.41
CA ILE A 52 -11.78 -19.25 -2.67
C ILE A 52 -11.31 -20.63 -2.20
N SER A 53 -12.19 -21.46 -1.65
CA SER A 53 -11.84 -22.82 -1.23
C SER A 53 -11.25 -23.64 -2.39
N GLN A 54 -11.91 -23.63 -3.55
CA GLN A 54 -11.41 -24.31 -4.76
C GLN A 54 -10.03 -23.77 -5.21
N LEU A 55 -9.83 -22.46 -5.13
CA LEU A 55 -8.55 -21.84 -5.47
C LEU A 55 -7.44 -22.24 -4.50
N LEU A 56 -7.74 -22.33 -3.19
CA LEU A 56 -6.78 -22.72 -2.16
C LEU A 56 -6.39 -24.20 -2.25
N GLU A 57 -7.28 -25.06 -2.73
CA GLU A 57 -7.00 -26.49 -2.94
C GLU A 57 -6.06 -26.74 -4.13
N ASN A 58 -6.08 -25.86 -5.14
CA ASN A 58 -5.22 -25.99 -6.30
C ASN A 58 -3.91 -25.20 -6.13
N PRO A 59 -2.74 -25.86 -6.02
CA PRO A 59 -1.45 -25.22 -5.77
C PRO A 59 -1.01 -24.27 -6.90
N ASP A 60 -1.51 -24.44 -8.12
CA ASP A 60 -1.18 -23.58 -9.27
C ASP A 60 -2.04 -22.31 -9.34
N SER A 61 -3.14 -22.23 -8.58
CA SER A 61 -4.07 -21.09 -8.60
C SER A 61 -3.38 -19.77 -8.29
N SER A 62 -2.51 -19.75 -7.28
CA SER A 62 -1.79 -18.54 -6.86
C SER A 62 -0.91 -17.99 -7.99
N LYS A 63 -0.17 -18.87 -8.67
CA LYS A 63 0.67 -18.50 -9.82
C LYS A 63 -0.15 -17.93 -10.96
N LYS A 64 -1.28 -18.57 -11.30
CA LYS A 64 -2.18 -18.12 -12.37
C LYS A 64 -2.84 -16.78 -12.04
N LEU A 65 -3.32 -16.59 -10.81
CA LEU A 65 -3.94 -15.34 -10.37
C LEU A 65 -2.93 -14.20 -10.32
N ARG A 66 -1.71 -14.46 -9.85
CA ARG A 66 -0.61 -13.49 -9.90
C ARG A 66 -0.33 -13.05 -11.34
N GLN A 67 -0.24 -14.01 -12.26
CA GLN A 67 -0.03 -13.74 -13.67
C GLN A 67 -1.14 -12.84 -14.26
N GLN A 68 -2.40 -13.18 -13.99
CA GLN A 68 -3.55 -12.37 -14.40
C GLN A 68 -3.54 -10.97 -13.79
N LEU A 69 -3.15 -10.83 -12.51
CA LEU A 69 -3.04 -9.54 -11.87
C LEU A 69 -1.95 -8.68 -12.53
N ILE A 70 -0.78 -9.24 -12.81
CA ILE A 70 0.31 -8.52 -13.50
C ILE A 70 -0.15 -8.04 -14.89
N GLU A 71 -0.86 -8.88 -15.63
CA GLU A 71 -1.47 -8.52 -16.92
C GLU A 71 -2.51 -7.39 -16.78
N MET A 72 -3.41 -7.49 -15.79
CA MET A 72 -4.43 -6.46 -15.52
C MET A 72 -3.83 -5.12 -15.07
N LEU A 73 -2.68 -5.15 -14.40
CA LEU A 73 -1.94 -3.95 -14.02
C LEU A 73 -1.25 -3.29 -15.22
N GLY A 74 -1.22 -3.93 -16.38
CA GLY A 74 -0.49 -3.41 -17.54
C GLY A 74 1.03 -3.40 -17.32
N LEU A 75 1.52 -4.26 -16.43
CA LEU A 75 2.95 -4.43 -16.19
C LEU A 75 3.48 -5.45 -17.19
N PRO A 76 4.45 -5.09 -18.05
CA PRO A 76 5.09 -6.07 -18.91
C PRO A 76 5.78 -7.11 -18.04
N LEU A 77 5.54 -8.39 -18.35
CA LEU A 77 6.08 -9.53 -17.59
C LEU A 77 7.62 -9.59 -17.62
N ASP A 78 8.21 -8.93 -18.61
CA ASP A 78 9.63 -8.81 -18.90
C ASP A 78 10.19 -7.43 -18.54
N LEU A 79 9.47 -6.60 -17.77
CA LEU A 79 9.95 -5.27 -17.40
C LEU A 79 11.29 -5.40 -16.64
N GLU A 80 12.36 -4.97 -17.29
CA GLU A 80 13.70 -5.13 -16.75
C GLU A 80 13.90 -4.25 -15.51
N ARG A 81 14.56 -4.84 -14.51
CA ARG A 81 14.97 -4.15 -13.28
C ARG A 81 16.18 -3.24 -13.55
N THR A 82 15.95 -2.07 -14.12
CA THR A 82 17.01 -1.09 -14.44
C THR A 82 17.69 -0.50 -13.20
N PRO A 83 18.95 -0.01 -13.26
CA PRO A 83 19.60 0.62 -12.11
C PRO A 83 18.73 1.70 -11.45
N LEU A 84 18.58 1.64 -10.13
CA LEU A 84 17.69 2.55 -9.38
C LEU A 84 18.18 4.00 -9.35
N HIS A 85 19.49 4.24 -9.53
CA HIS A 85 20.11 5.55 -9.31
C HIS A 85 19.64 6.20 -8.00
N ALA A 86 19.53 5.38 -6.95
CA ALA A 86 19.04 5.82 -5.65
C ALA A 86 20.03 6.81 -5.02
N CYS A 87 19.52 7.93 -4.53
CA CYS A 87 20.32 8.99 -3.94
C CYS A 87 19.69 9.45 -2.64
N VAL A 88 20.51 9.52 -1.59
CA VAL A 88 20.16 10.20 -0.33
C VAL A 88 20.50 11.67 -0.50
N THR A 89 19.49 12.53 -0.57
CA THR A 89 19.67 13.98 -0.81
C THR A 89 19.87 14.78 0.46
N GLY A 90 19.58 14.18 1.62
CA GLY A 90 19.83 14.79 2.90
C GLY A 90 19.31 13.94 4.05
N THR A 91 19.75 14.28 5.24
CA THR A 91 19.36 13.62 6.48
C THR A 91 18.86 14.64 7.49
N ASN A 92 17.89 14.25 8.31
CA ASN A 92 17.31 15.07 9.37
C ASN A 92 17.12 14.23 10.63
N PHE A 93 17.32 14.85 11.78
CA PHE A 93 16.96 14.27 13.08
C PHE A 93 15.63 14.86 13.52
N CYS A 94 14.62 14.02 13.75
CA CYS A 94 13.30 14.49 14.14
C CYS A 94 12.68 13.54 15.16
N LYS A 95 12.23 14.09 16.31
CA LYS A 95 11.50 13.34 17.35
C LYS A 95 12.19 12.06 17.82
N GLY A 96 13.53 11.99 17.79
CA GLY A 96 14.30 10.81 18.23
C GLY A 96 14.42 9.71 17.18
N VAL A 97 14.27 10.02 15.89
CA VAL A 97 14.57 9.12 14.77
C VAL A 97 15.42 9.84 13.73
N LEU A 98 16.21 9.08 12.96
CA LEU A 98 16.91 9.55 11.78
C LEU A 98 15.97 9.46 10.57
N VAL A 99 15.94 10.51 9.74
CA VAL A 99 15.16 10.55 8.51
C VAL A 99 16.10 10.83 7.35
N GLU A 100 16.25 9.87 6.43
CA GLU A 100 16.93 10.08 5.16
C GLU A 100 15.90 10.46 4.09
N LYS A 101 16.18 11.50 3.32
CA LYS A 101 15.40 11.88 2.14
C LYS A 101 16.01 11.17 0.94
N VAL A 102 15.21 10.39 0.24
CA VAL A 102 15.66 9.50 -0.84
C VAL A 102 14.88 9.80 -2.10
N HIS A 103 15.54 9.76 -3.24
CA HIS A 103 14.87 9.54 -4.51
C HIS A 103 15.51 8.36 -5.26
N PHE A 104 14.74 7.73 -6.13
CA PHE A 104 15.21 6.68 -7.03
C PHE A 104 14.37 6.64 -8.30
N GLN A 105 14.82 5.86 -9.28
CA GLN A 105 14.18 5.68 -10.57
C GLN A 105 13.62 4.27 -10.69
N PRO A 106 12.30 4.06 -10.55
CA PRO A 106 11.71 2.76 -10.82
C PRO A 106 11.77 2.37 -12.30
N ILE A 107 11.74 3.38 -13.18
CA ILE A 107 11.89 3.28 -14.64
C ILE A 107 12.84 4.43 -15.04
N PRO A 108 13.71 4.27 -16.05
CA PRO A 108 14.63 5.32 -16.44
C PRO A 108 13.93 6.67 -16.62
N ARG A 109 14.47 7.70 -15.98
CA ARG A 109 14.00 9.10 -16.01
C ARG A 109 12.65 9.37 -15.33
N VAL A 110 12.01 8.37 -14.72
CA VAL A 110 10.87 8.56 -13.82
C VAL A 110 11.40 8.57 -12.40
N TYR A 111 11.08 9.60 -11.61
CA TYR A 111 11.60 9.75 -10.25
C TYR A 111 10.50 9.56 -9.23
N TYR A 112 10.78 8.74 -8.22
CA TYR A 112 9.99 8.63 -7.01
C TYR A 112 10.79 9.13 -5.82
N THR A 113 10.10 9.81 -4.91
CA THR A 113 10.64 10.35 -3.67
C THR A 113 10.10 9.59 -2.48
N ALA A 114 10.95 9.40 -1.47
CA ALA A 114 10.62 8.69 -0.25
C ALA A 114 11.40 9.24 0.94
N ASN A 115 10.89 8.99 2.14
CA ASN A 115 11.63 9.23 3.37
C ASN A 115 11.87 7.89 4.06
N LEU A 116 13.13 7.55 4.33
CA LEU A 116 13.52 6.39 5.12
C LEU A 116 13.70 6.83 6.57
N TYR A 117 12.86 6.30 7.46
CA TYR A 117 12.89 6.54 8.89
C TYR A 117 13.62 5.37 9.57
N LEU A 118 14.64 5.69 10.36
CA LEU A 118 15.48 4.73 11.06
C LEU A 118 15.51 5.04 12.57
N PRO A 119 15.51 4.02 13.44
CA PRO A 119 15.91 4.18 14.83
C PRO A 119 17.30 4.83 14.94
N LEU A 120 17.54 5.64 15.97
CA LEU A 120 18.87 6.23 16.21
C LEU A 120 19.91 5.19 16.64
N GLU A 121 19.45 4.18 17.36
CA GLU A 121 20.25 3.07 17.84
C GLU A 121 19.60 1.78 17.38
N GLN A 122 20.42 0.87 16.85
CA GLN A 122 19.98 -0.46 16.43
C GLN A 122 21.08 -1.47 16.73
N GLN A 123 20.66 -2.71 17.01
CA GLN A 123 21.56 -3.84 17.05
C GLN A 123 21.21 -4.79 15.90
N GLY A 124 22.17 -5.04 15.03
CA GLY A 124 21.96 -5.89 13.86
C GLY A 124 21.06 -5.25 12.79
N ARG A 125 20.41 -6.10 12.00
CA ARG A 125 19.56 -5.71 10.87
C ARG A 125 18.10 -5.56 11.32
N LEU A 126 17.44 -4.49 10.88
CA LEU A 126 16.07 -4.15 11.22
C LEU A 126 15.05 -4.86 10.33
N PRO A 127 13.90 -5.30 10.87
CA PRO A 127 12.72 -5.53 10.04
C PRO A 127 12.32 -4.21 9.35
N ALA A 128 11.84 -4.29 8.11
CA ALA A 128 11.46 -3.12 7.32
C ALA A 128 9.96 -3.07 7.05
N ILE A 129 9.42 -1.85 7.01
CA ILE A 129 8.07 -1.54 6.58
C ILE A 129 8.15 -0.63 5.35
N LEU A 130 7.57 -1.07 4.23
CA LEU A 130 7.26 -0.17 3.12
C LEU A 130 5.86 0.41 3.35
N TYR A 131 5.80 1.71 3.56
CA TYR A 131 4.56 2.46 3.74
C TYR A 131 4.18 3.16 2.44
N LEU A 132 3.05 2.78 1.86
CA LEU A 132 2.53 3.36 0.62
C LEU A 132 1.53 4.47 0.95
N CYS A 133 1.79 5.68 0.43
CA CYS A 133 0.96 6.84 0.75
C CYS A 133 -0.42 6.78 0.09
N GLY A 134 -1.40 7.39 0.75
CA GLY A 134 -2.73 7.62 0.19
C GLY A 134 -2.83 8.93 -0.61
N HIS A 135 -4.04 9.25 -1.04
CA HIS A 135 -4.33 10.38 -1.93
C HIS A 135 -4.47 11.71 -1.17
N TRP A 136 -3.38 12.21 -0.58
CA TRP A 136 -3.38 13.49 0.13
C TRP A 136 -2.23 14.40 -0.30
N SER A 137 -2.53 15.52 -0.96
CA SER A 137 -1.52 16.51 -1.35
C SER A 137 -0.98 17.28 -0.15
N PHE A 138 0.33 17.55 -0.10
CA PHE A 138 0.92 18.50 0.84
C PHE A 138 1.72 19.56 0.07
N VAL A 139 1.10 20.72 -0.11
CA VAL A 139 1.69 21.87 -0.81
C VAL A 139 1.73 23.05 0.16
N SER A 140 2.88 23.72 0.25
CA SER A 140 3.04 24.95 1.03
C SER A 140 3.82 25.96 0.22
N ASN A 141 3.36 27.22 0.20
CA ASN A 141 3.97 28.29 -0.60
C ASN A 141 4.19 27.93 -2.08
N GLY A 142 3.25 27.17 -2.66
CA GLY A 142 3.34 26.72 -4.07
C GLY A 142 4.30 25.54 -4.32
N ILE A 143 4.95 25.02 -3.29
CA ILE A 143 5.92 23.92 -3.39
C ILE A 143 5.27 22.62 -2.89
N SER A 144 5.32 21.56 -3.70
CA SER A 144 4.92 20.21 -3.28
C SER A 144 6.04 19.58 -2.43
N TYR A 145 5.70 19.10 -1.24
CA TYR A 145 6.64 18.38 -0.37
C TYR A 145 6.48 16.85 -0.45
N GLY A 146 5.56 16.39 -1.30
CA GLY A 146 5.17 14.99 -1.35
C GLY A 146 4.17 14.60 -0.27
N ASN A 147 3.29 13.66 -0.60
CA ASN A 147 2.28 13.15 0.32
C ASN A 147 2.89 12.40 1.52
N LYS A 148 4.13 11.89 1.42
CA LYS A 148 4.89 11.29 2.54
C LYS A 148 5.02 12.21 3.75
N VAL A 149 4.99 13.53 3.57
CA VAL A 149 5.03 14.48 4.70
C VAL A 149 3.77 14.40 5.55
N ARG A 150 2.62 14.07 4.95
CA ARG A 150 1.37 13.85 5.69
C ARG A 150 1.42 12.58 6.53
N TYR A 151 2.14 11.56 6.04
CA TYR A 151 2.29 10.25 6.67
C TYR A 151 3.57 10.11 7.52
N GLN A 152 4.30 11.22 7.76
CA GLN A 152 5.55 11.19 8.54
C GLN A 152 5.35 10.63 9.96
N ARG A 153 4.16 10.80 10.54
CA ARG A 153 3.84 10.26 11.87
C ARG A 153 3.95 8.74 11.88
N ASP A 154 3.52 8.07 10.82
CA ASP A 154 3.56 6.62 10.70
C ASP A 154 5.00 6.14 10.56
N GLY A 155 5.79 6.79 9.69
CA GLY A 155 7.23 6.54 9.55
C GLY A 155 8.00 6.65 10.87
N ILE A 156 7.76 7.75 11.61
CA ILE A 156 8.36 7.96 12.95
C ILE A 156 7.90 6.89 13.94
N THR A 157 6.63 6.49 13.90
CA THR A 157 6.07 5.51 14.83
C THR A 157 6.71 4.14 14.61
N PHE A 158 6.85 3.68 13.37
CA PHE A 158 7.54 2.43 13.06
C PHE A 158 9.02 2.47 13.48
N ALA A 159 9.73 3.56 13.17
CA ALA A 159 11.12 3.74 13.59
C ALA A 159 11.30 3.70 15.11
N LYS A 160 10.41 4.34 15.88
CA LYS A 160 10.45 4.26 17.35
C LYS A 160 10.17 2.87 17.91
N ASN A 161 9.54 2.00 17.14
CA ASN A 161 9.23 0.62 17.53
C ASN A 161 10.22 -0.40 16.94
N GLY A 162 11.39 0.05 16.47
CA GLY A 162 12.47 -0.84 16.04
C GLY A 162 12.35 -1.35 14.60
N TYR A 163 11.62 -0.64 13.74
CA TYR A 163 11.51 -0.95 12.32
C TYR A 163 12.22 0.11 11.48
N ALA A 164 12.86 -0.26 10.38
CA ALA A 164 13.11 0.69 9.32
C ALA A 164 11.79 0.95 8.58
N CYS A 165 11.44 2.19 8.29
CA CYS A 165 10.21 2.51 7.56
C CYS A 165 10.48 3.40 6.36
N LEU A 166 10.21 2.91 5.17
CA LEU A 166 10.30 3.70 3.94
C LEU A 166 8.89 4.18 3.56
N VAL A 167 8.65 5.48 3.69
CA VAL A 167 7.39 6.12 3.29
C VAL A 167 7.53 6.62 1.87
N LEU A 168 6.85 5.96 0.92
CA LEU A 168 6.94 6.22 -0.51
C LEU A 168 5.82 7.16 -0.97
N ASP A 169 6.17 8.24 -1.68
CA ASP A 169 5.18 9.10 -2.31
C ASP A 169 4.41 8.37 -3.42
N THR A 170 3.21 8.84 -3.72
CA THR A 170 2.52 8.46 -4.97
C THR A 170 2.98 9.36 -6.11
N VAL A 171 2.95 8.88 -7.35
CA VAL A 171 3.36 9.70 -8.50
C VAL A 171 2.47 10.93 -8.66
N GLN A 172 1.22 10.84 -8.21
CA GLN A 172 0.27 11.96 -8.28
C GLN A 172 0.62 13.12 -7.35
N TRP A 173 1.07 12.81 -6.14
CA TRP A 173 1.15 13.77 -5.03
C TRP A 173 2.53 13.84 -4.39
N GLY A 174 3.55 13.26 -5.03
CA GLY A 174 4.95 13.35 -4.64
C GLY A 174 5.54 14.76 -4.80
N GLU A 175 6.84 14.87 -4.53
CA GLU A 175 7.58 16.12 -4.78
C GLU A 175 7.60 16.50 -6.27
N ILE A 176 7.52 15.50 -7.15
CA ILE A 176 7.45 15.64 -8.60
C ILE A 176 6.09 15.07 -9.06
N PRO A 177 5.00 15.84 -8.93
CA PRO A 177 3.65 15.33 -9.21
C PRO A 177 3.43 15.18 -10.72
N THR A 178 2.72 14.11 -11.10
CA THR A 178 2.19 13.90 -12.46
C THR A 178 0.69 13.64 -12.41
N ASP A 179 0.03 13.62 -13.57
CA ASP A 179 -1.35 13.15 -13.61
C ASP A 179 -1.42 11.62 -13.45
N HIS A 180 -2.28 11.20 -12.53
CA HIS A 180 -2.52 9.81 -12.19
C HIS A 180 -4.01 9.46 -12.20
N ARG A 181 -4.87 10.40 -12.62
CA ARG A 181 -6.33 10.24 -12.61
C ARG A 181 -6.94 10.36 -13.99
N GLY A 182 -6.16 10.10 -15.03
CA GLY A 182 -6.59 10.21 -16.42
C GLY A 182 -7.92 9.51 -16.70
N THR A 183 -8.05 8.24 -16.32
CA THR A 183 -9.28 7.44 -16.56
C THR A 183 -10.46 7.85 -15.69
N SER A 184 -10.24 8.35 -14.47
CA SER A 184 -11.32 8.70 -13.54
C SER A 184 -11.75 10.17 -13.58
N ARG A 185 -10.90 11.07 -14.12
CA ARG A 185 -11.15 12.52 -14.10
C ARG A 185 -10.84 13.26 -15.40
N GLN A 186 -10.06 12.67 -16.32
CA GLN A 186 -9.62 13.36 -17.54
C GLN A 186 -10.07 12.67 -18.84
N ALA A 187 -10.97 11.68 -18.74
CA ALA A 187 -11.45 10.89 -19.87
C ALA A 187 -10.32 10.24 -20.70
N ALA A 188 -9.15 10.00 -20.10
CA ALA A 188 -7.98 9.41 -20.75
C ALA A 188 -8.12 7.88 -20.89
N TRP A 189 -9.23 7.41 -21.45
CA TRP A 189 -9.52 5.99 -21.66
C TRP A 189 -8.50 5.31 -22.59
N TRP A 190 -7.84 6.09 -23.44
CA TRP A 190 -6.74 5.64 -24.30
C TRP A 190 -5.52 5.10 -23.53
N TRP A 191 -5.39 5.42 -22.23
CA TRP A 191 -4.36 4.82 -21.36
C TRP A 191 -4.47 3.30 -21.32
N ASN A 192 -5.69 2.77 -21.16
CA ASN A 192 -5.91 1.33 -21.15
C ASN A 192 -5.58 0.70 -22.51
N SER A 193 -5.82 1.42 -23.61
CA SER A 193 -5.54 0.96 -24.98
C SER A 193 -4.05 0.81 -25.26
N ILE A 194 -3.19 1.55 -24.56
CA ILE A 194 -1.72 1.43 -24.65
C ILE A 194 -1.14 0.55 -23.53
N GLY A 195 -2.00 -0.16 -22.78
CA GLY A 195 -1.59 -1.02 -21.67
C GLY A 195 -1.12 -0.26 -20.43
N PHE A 196 -1.39 1.05 -20.31
CA PHE A 196 -1.05 1.82 -19.12
C PHE A 196 -2.19 1.77 -18.10
N SER A 197 -1.84 1.45 -16.84
CA SER A 197 -2.75 1.61 -15.71
C SER A 197 -2.09 2.40 -14.57
N PRO A 198 -2.82 3.33 -13.91
CA PRO A 198 -2.31 4.02 -12.73
C PRO A 198 -1.91 3.06 -11.60
N ALA A 199 -2.67 1.98 -11.39
CA ALA A 199 -2.34 0.98 -10.39
C ALA A 199 -1.02 0.24 -10.71
N GLY A 200 -0.73 0.02 -11.99
CA GLY A 200 0.48 -0.64 -12.46
C GLY A 200 1.74 0.14 -12.11
N ILE A 201 1.80 1.43 -12.44
CA ILE A 201 2.99 2.23 -12.15
C ILE A 201 3.28 2.34 -10.65
N GLU A 202 2.24 2.46 -9.82
CA GLU A 202 2.42 2.50 -8.35
C GLU A 202 2.87 1.14 -7.81
N THR A 203 2.32 0.04 -8.33
CA THR A 203 2.75 -1.32 -7.97
C THR A 203 4.21 -1.55 -8.37
N TRP A 204 4.61 -1.13 -9.57
CA TRP A 204 6.01 -1.22 -10.00
C TRP A 204 6.92 -0.36 -9.14
N ALA A 205 6.57 0.89 -8.88
CA ALA A 205 7.35 1.77 -8.01
C ALA A 205 7.53 1.16 -6.61
N ALA A 206 6.50 0.48 -6.08
CA ALA A 206 6.57 -0.22 -4.81
C ALA A 206 7.51 -1.45 -4.88
N ILE A 207 7.50 -2.25 -5.96
CA ILE A 207 8.49 -3.33 -6.20
C ILE A 207 9.91 -2.76 -6.21
N ARG A 208 10.11 -1.62 -6.88
CA ARG A 208 11.42 -0.95 -6.97
C ARG A 208 11.85 -0.32 -5.64
N ALA A 209 10.89 0.08 -4.81
CA ALA A 209 11.17 0.50 -3.43
C ALA A 209 11.63 -0.66 -2.55
N LEU A 210 11.09 -1.88 -2.76
CA LEU A 210 11.63 -3.09 -2.13
C LEU A 210 13.06 -3.38 -2.58
N ASP A 211 13.36 -3.19 -3.87
CA ASP A 211 14.74 -3.33 -4.38
C ASP A 211 15.68 -2.36 -3.67
N TYR A 212 15.28 -1.10 -3.49
CA TYR A 212 16.07 -0.12 -2.72
C TYR A 212 16.30 -0.57 -1.27
N LEU A 213 15.25 -1.00 -0.56
CA LEU A 213 15.37 -1.53 0.80
C LEU A 213 16.35 -2.71 0.87
N CYS A 214 16.35 -3.59 -0.13
CA CYS A 214 17.28 -4.71 -0.20
C CYS A 214 18.75 -4.31 -0.44
N THR A 215 19.04 -3.08 -0.89
CA THR A 215 20.42 -2.58 -1.00
C THR A 215 20.97 -2.04 0.32
N ARG A 216 20.12 -1.82 1.33
CA ARG A 216 20.50 -1.20 2.59
C ARG A 216 21.04 -2.25 3.58
N SER A 217 22.26 -2.04 4.04
CA SER A 217 23.00 -2.98 4.89
C SER A 217 22.34 -3.24 6.25
N GLU A 218 21.61 -2.24 6.74
CA GLU A 218 20.86 -2.23 7.99
C GLU A 218 19.51 -2.94 7.89
N ILE A 219 19.06 -3.33 6.71
CA ILE A 219 17.74 -3.95 6.51
C ILE A 219 17.86 -5.47 6.52
N ASN A 220 16.98 -6.11 7.29
CA ASN A 220 16.77 -7.55 7.23
C ASN A 220 15.82 -7.86 6.07
N THR A 221 16.38 -8.25 4.93
CA THR A 221 15.63 -8.54 3.71
C THR A 221 14.68 -9.74 3.82
N ASN A 222 14.78 -10.53 4.89
CA ASN A 222 13.86 -11.64 5.17
C ASN A 222 12.64 -11.21 6.01
N CYS A 223 12.61 -9.97 6.49
CA CYS A 223 11.57 -9.43 7.38
C CYS A 223 11.04 -8.09 6.85
N ILE A 224 10.33 -8.14 5.72
CA ILE A 224 9.71 -6.95 5.11
C ILE A 224 8.19 -7.05 5.19
N GLY A 225 7.56 -6.04 5.80
CA GLY A 225 6.12 -5.82 5.78
C GLY A 225 5.73 -4.66 4.87
N VAL A 226 4.47 -4.64 4.44
CA VAL A 226 3.90 -3.56 3.63
C VAL A 226 2.60 -3.08 4.26
N THR A 227 2.39 -1.77 4.28
CA THR A 227 1.13 -1.15 4.72
C THR A 227 0.87 0.11 3.90
N GLY A 228 -0.34 0.64 3.97
CA GLY A 228 -0.68 1.92 3.37
C GLY A 228 -2.06 2.39 3.78
N HIS A 229 -2.42 3.59 3.33
CA HIS A 229 -3.72 4.18 3.65
C HIS A 229 -4.50 4.49 2.38
N SER A 230 -5.78 4.10 2.32
CA SER A 230 -6.66 4.36 1.17
C SER A 230 -6.05 3.82 -0.14
N GLY A 231 -5.66 4.67 -1.09
CA GLY A 231 -4.94 4.25 -2.30
C GLY A 231 -3.68 3.44 -1.99
N GLY A 232 -2.93 3.82 -0.96
CA GLY A 232 -1.77 3.07 -0.50
C GLY A 232 -2.11 1.66 0.00
N GLY A 233 -3.28 1.46 0.60
CA GLY A 233 -3.77 0.15 1.01
C GLY A 233 -4.09 -0.75 -0.19
N ALA A 234 -4.70 -0.18 -1.23
CA ALA A 234 -4.92 -0.89 -2.49
C ALA A 234 -3.58 -1.30 -3.15
N TYR A 235 -2.59 -0.41 -3.19
CA TYR A 235 -1.26 -0.73 -3.71
C TYR A 235 -0.53 -1.76 -2.83
N ALA A 236 -0.77 -1.76 -1.51
CA ALA A 236 -0.21 -2.75 -0.60
C ALA A 236 -0.74 -4.17 -0.89
N TRP A 237 -2.05 -4.31 -1.17
CA TRP A 237 -2.62 -5.58 -1.67
C TRP A 237 -1.95 -6.04 -2.96
N MET A 238 -1.86 -5.13 -3.94
CA MET A 238 -1.31 -5.46 -5.26
C MET A 238 0.16 -5.89 -5.15
N LEU A 239 0.98 -5.14 -4.40
CA LEU A 239 2.38 -5.49 -4.17
C LEU A 239 2.52 -6.85 -3.48
N ALA A 240 1.78 -7.09 -2.40
CA ALA A 240 1.83 -8.35 -1.66
C ALA A 240 1.42 -9.55 -2.53
N ALA A 241 0.51 -9.35 -3.48
CA ALA A 241 0.08 -10.39 -4.40
C ALA A 241 1.13 -10.73 -5.47
N VAL A 242 2.06 -9.81 -5.81
CA VAL A 242 3.02 -9.98 -6.92
C VAL A 242 4.47 -10.16 -6.50
N ASP A 243 4.85 -9.84 -5.26
CA ASP A 243 6.25 -9.92 -4.78
C ASP A 243 6.41 -10.71 -3.48
N ASP A 244 7.12 -11.84 -3.55
CA ASP A 244 7.28 -12.80 -2.43
C ASP A 244 8.19 -12.32 -1.29
N ARG A 245 8.84 -11.16 -1.45
CA ARG A 245 9.63 -10.55 -0.37
C ARG A 245 8.73 -10.02 0.74
N VAL A 246 7.46 -9.70 0.44
CA VAL A 246 6.48 -9.25 1.43
C VAL A 246 6.09 -10.41 2.34
N LYS A 247 6.37 -10.29 3.64
CA LYS A 247 6.07 -11.32 4.65
C LYS A 247 4.80 -11.05 5.46
N ALA A 248 4.38 -9.79 5.50
CA ALA A 248 3.13 -9.37 6.11
C ALA A 248 2.58 -8.16 5.36
N VAL A 249 1.27 -8.12 5.18
CA VAL A 249 0.57 -6.98 4.60
C VAL A 249 -0.54 -6.52 5.55
N ALA A 250 -0.57 -5.22 5.85
CA ALA A 250 -1.59 -4.56 6.66
C ALA A 250 -2.19 -3.40 5.85
N PRO A 251 -3.16 -3.68 4.98
CA PRO A 251 -3.63 -2.76 3.96
C PRO A 251 -4.82 -1.90 4.38
#